data_AF-A0A3D3P4R7-F1
#
_entry.id   AF-A0A3D3P4R7-F1
#
_cell.length_a   1.000
_cell.length_b   1.000
_cell.length_c   1.000
_cell.angle_alpha   90.00
_cell.angle_beta   90.00
_cell.angle_gamma   90.00
#
_symmetry.space_group_name_H-M   'P 1'
#
loop_
_entity.id
_entity.type
_entity.pdbx_description
1 polymer ?
#
loop_
_entity_poly.entity_id
_entity_poly.type
_entity_poly.pdbx_seq_one_letter_code
_entity_poly.pdbx_strand_id
1 'polypeptide(L)' 'MAHQSNDPLHGVKLEQMLIHLEDQYGWDELADRIRIR' A
#
# COMPACT_ATOMS: atom_id res chain seq x y z
N MET A 1 20.66 8.85 19.20
CA MET A 1 20.15 7.47 19.07
C MET A 1 19.35 7.41 17.79
N ALA A 2 19.89 6.86 16.71
CA ALA A 2 19.13 6.72 15.46
C ALA A 2 18.02 5.68 15.71
N HIS A 3 16.77 6.10 15.54
CA HIS A 3 15.61 5.22 15.61
C HIS A 3 15.76 4.19 14.48
N GLN A 4 16.19 2.97 14.83
CA GLN A 4 16.12 1.83 13.91
C GLN A 4 14.63 1.51 13.76
N SER A 5 13.98 2.16 12.79
CA SER A 5 12.62 1.80 12.41
C SER A 5 12.70 0.39 11.82
N ASN A 6 12.46 -0.61 12.65
CA ASN A 6 12.16 -1.98 12.22
C ASN A 6 10.75 -2.05 11.60
N ASP A 7 10.41 -1.06 10.77
CA ASP A 7 9.15 -1.06 10.05
C ASP A 7 9.29 -2.12 8.95
N PRO A 8 8.48 -3.19 8.97
CA PRO A 8 8.55 -4.25 7.97
C PRO A 8 8.26 -3.74 6.54
N LEU A 9 7.72 -2.53 6.41
CA LEU A 9 7.45 -1.86 5.14
C LEU A 9 8.56 -0.88 4.74
N HIS A 10 9.62 -0.73 5.56
CA HIS A 10 10.73 0.15 5.24
C HIS A 10 11.43 -0.31 3.94
N GLY A 11 11.37 0.54 2.91
CA GLY A 11 11.93 0.26 1.59
C GLY A 11 10.96 -0.36 0.58
N VAL A 12 9.72 -0.66 0.96
CA VAL A 12 8.67 -1.08 0.02
C VAL A 12 8.19 0.14 -0.77
N LYS A 13 8.19 0.04 -2.10
CA LYS A 13 7.69 1.13 -2.97
C LYS A 13 6.17 1.18 -2.93
N LEU A 14 5.61 2.38 -3.07
CA LEU A 14 4.17 2.59 -3.21
C LEU A 14 3.58 1.75 -4.35
N GLU A 15 4.30 1.62 -5.46
CA GLU A 15 3.93 0.77 -6.60
C GLU A 15 3.72 -0.70 -6.18
N GLN A 16 4.64 -1.27 -5.38
CA GLN A 16 4.52 -2.66 -4.93
C GLN A 16 3.31 -2.85 -4.02
N MET A 17 3.04 -1.87 -3.16
CA MET A 17 1.83 -1.89 -2.32
C MET A 17 0.56 -1.80 -3.17
N LEU A 18 0.55 -0.93 -4.19
CA LEU A 18 -0.60 -0.75 -5.07
C LEU A 18 -0.90 -2.02 -5.89
N ILE A 19 0.13 -2.66 -6.46
CA ILE A 19 -0.01 -3.93 -7.19
C ILE A 19 -0.57 -5.02 -6.26
N HIS A 20 -0.08 -5.11 -5.03
CA HIS A 20 -0.60 -6.08 -4.07
C HIS A 20 -2.06 -5.81 -3.71
N LEU A 21 -2.44 -4.55 -3.55
CA LEU A 21 -3.83 -4.17 -3.28
C LEU A 21 -4.75 -4.46 -4.49
N GLU A 22 -4.28 -4.20 -5.71
CA GLU A 22 -5.00 -4.54 -6.94
C GLU A 22 -5.21 -6.06 -7.07
N ASP A 23 -4.18 -6.88 -6.84
CA ASP A 23 -4.26 -8.33 -6.93
C ASP A 23 -5.26 -8.92 -5.91
N GLN A 24 -5.32 -8.35 -4.71
CA GLN A 24 -6.16 -8.87 -3.63
C GLN A 24 -7.61 -8.39 -3.70
N TYR A 25 -7.86 -7.17 -4.18
CA TYR A 25 -9.19 -6.55 -4.15
C TYR A 25 -9.76 -6.22 -5.53
N GLY A 26 -8.90 -5.98 -6.53
CA GLY A 26 -9.30 -5.43 -7.82
C GLY A 26 -9.62 -3.94 -7.77
N TRP A 27 -9.65 -3.29 -8.95
CA TRP A 27 -9.87 -1.85 -9.05
C TRP A 27 -11.27 -1.39 -8.63
N ASP A 28 -12.31 -2.18 -8.94
CA ASP A 28 -13.69 -1.81 -8.64
C ASP A 28 -13.91 -1.70 -7.12
N GLU A 29 -13.47 -2.71 -6.36
CA GLU A 29 -13.55 -2.71 -4.89
C GLU A 29 -12.67 -1.62 -4.27
N LEU A 30 -11.50 -1.34 -4.85
CA LEU A 30 -10.63 -0.25 -4.37
C LEU A 30 -11.27 1.12 -4.59
N ALA A 31 -11.98 1.34 -5.69
CA ALA A 31 -12.69 2.60 -5.95
C ALA A 31 -13.84 2.84 -4.95
N ASP A 32 -14.51 1.78 -4.52
CA ASP A 32 -15.56 1.84 -3.50
C ASP A 32 -14.97 2.10 -2.10
N ARG A 33 -13.83 1.47 -1.77
CA ARG A 33 -13.14 1.63 -0.48
C ARG A 33 -12.42 2.97 -0.34
N ILE A 34 -11.83 3.48 -1.41
CA ILE A 34 -10.98 4.66 -1.41
C ILE A 34 -11.60 5.73 -2.31
N ARG A 35 -12.43 6.58 -1.72
CA ARG A 35 -13.05 7.70 -2.44
C ARG A 35 -12.06 8.85 -2.62
N ILE A 36 -11.44 8.90 -3.79
CA ILE A 36 -10.56 10.01 -4.20
C ILE A 36 -11.42 11.19 -4.66
N ARG A 37 -11.07 12.43 -4.27
CA ARG A 37 -11.73 13.69 -4.65
C ARG A 37 -10.74 14.67 -5.24
#